data_AF-A0A947W8K6-F1
#
_entry.id   AF-A0A947W8K6-F1
#
_cell.length_a   1.000
_cell.length_b   1.000
_cell.length_c   1.000
_cell.angle_alpha   90.00
_cell.angle_beta   90.00
_cell.angle_gamma   90.00
#
_symmetry.space_group_name_H-M   'P 1'
#
loop_
_entity.id
_entity.type
_entity.pdbx_description
1 polymer ?
#
loop_
_entity_poly.entity_id
_entity_poly.type
_entity_poly.pdbx_seq_one_letter_code
_entity_poly.pdbx_strand_id
1 'polypeptide(L)'
;EGLSASYLQDGVSAEAAGLAATDTRYGLDLWYEWNLDDPDERVPWGEVWANLSYRETNFGWEPDGFKSWVLYFQPKIGRHLGNGIGVYLRSSVTASGKEGPSYSFLNIADYGVGIRFEPWRESKVVNDFLRKFKMFAEVVGVTYLKDKPANANSEVSNDVRFGVEFSYGR
;
A
#
# COMPACT_ATOMS: atom_id res chain seq x y z
N GLU A 1 17.15 5.64 -9.69
CA GLU A 1 16.97 4.60 -10.72
C GLU A 1 15.61 4.80 -11.36
N GLY A 2 15.52 4.73 -12.69
CA GLY A 2 14.24 4.84 -13.38
C GLY A 2 13.41 3.59 -13.11
N LEU A 3 12.32 3.74 -12.35
CA LEU A 3 11.33 2.68 -12.20
C LEU A 3 10.67 2.49 -13.56
N SER A 4 10.94 1.36 -14.22
CA SER A 4 10.23 1.00 -15.43
C SER A 4 8.79 0.64 -15.06
N ALA A 5 7.82 1.26 -15.74
CA ALA A 5 6.42 0.89 -15.61
C ALA A 5 6.26 -0.53 -16.14
N SER A 6 5.94 -1.49 -15.28
CA SER A 6 5.35 -2.75 -15.71
C SER A 6 3.95 -2.44 -16.24
N TYR A 7 3.73 -2.69 -17.53
CA TYR A 7 2.45 -2.51 -18.19
C TYR A 7 1.34 -3.21 -17.38
N LEU A 8 0.28 -2.48 -17.02
CA LEU A 8 -0.99 -3.13 -16.79
C LEU A 8 -1.58 -3.54 -18.15
N GLN A 9 -2.50 -4.50 -18.12
CA GLN A 9 -3.16 -5.09 -19.28
C GLN A 9 -3.50 -4.02 -20.34
N ASP A 10 -3.20 -4.31 -21.62
CA ASP A 10 -3.37 -3.46 -22.83
C ASP A 10 -2.23 -2.48 -23.22
N GLY A 11 -1.05 -2.55 -22.58
CA GLY A 11 0.12 -1.76 -22.97
C GLY A 11 0.55 -1.86 -24.44
N VAL A 12 0.46 -3.06 -25.04
CA VAL A 12 0.81 -3.33 -26.44
C VAL A 12 -0.10 -2.55 -27.42
N SER A 13 -1.36 -2.35 -27.06
CA SER A 13 -2.35 -1.65 -27.88
C SER A 13 -2.09 -0.13 -27.92
N ALA A 14 -1.64 0.44 -26.80
CA ALA A 14 -1.33 1.87 -26.69
C ALA A 14 -0.03 2.23 -27.44
N GLU A 15 0.97 1.35 -27.39
CA GLU A 15 2.22 1.50 -28.17
C GLU A 15 1.96 1.40 -29.68
N ALA A 16 1.11 0.46 -30.11
CA ALA A 16 0.74 0.29 -31.51
C ALA A 16 -0.02 1.52 -32.09
N ALA A 17 -0.64 2.33 -31.24
CA ALA A 17 -1.35 3.56 -31.62
C ALA A 17 -0.45 4.81 -31.64
N GLY A 18 0.85 4.69 -31.34
CA GLY A 18 1.79 5.82 -31.33
C GLY A 18 1.58 6.80 -30.18
N LEU A 19 0.85 6.40 -29.13
CA LEU A 19 0.65 7.21 -27.94
C LEU A 19 1.91 7.12 -27.05
N ALA A 20 2.56 8.26 -26.79
CA ALA A 20 3.62 8.31 -25.78
C ALA A 20 3.03 7.87 -24.44
N ALA A 21 3.69 6.98 -23.71
CA ALA A 21 3.15 6.42 -22.48
C ALA A 21 4.02 6.87 -21.29
N THR A 22 3.68 8.02 -20.72
CA THR A 22 4.42 8.67 -19.64
C THR A 22 3.60 8.59 -18.34
N ASP A 23 4.24 8.16 -17.26
CA ASP A 23 3.70 8.25 -15.89
C ASP A 23 4.69 9.08 -15.08
N THR A 24 4.25 10.25 -14.64
CA THR A 24 5.04 11.19 -13.85
C THR A 24 4.42 11.33 -12.48
N ARG A 25 5.26 11.20 -11.44
CA ARG A 25 4.82 11.24 -10.04
C ARG A 25 5.72 12.17 -9.24
N TYR A 26 5.11 13.10 -8.53
CA TYR A 26 5.80 13.97 -7.58
C TYR A 26 5.09 13.83 -6.24
N GLY A 27 5.80 13.49 -5.17
CA GLY A 27 5.15 13.28 -3.90
C GLY A 27 6.07 13.32 -2.71
N LEU A 28 5.43 13.31 -1.54
CA LEU A 28 6.05 13.20 -0.24
C LEU A 28 5.62 11.87 0.40
N ASP A 29 6.59 11.08 0.79
CA ASP A 29 6.39 9.89 1.62
C ASP A 29 6.78 10.20 3.07
N LEU A 30 5.89 9.88 4.00
CA LEU A 30 6.16 9.87 5.42
C LEU A 30 5.96 8.46 5.94
N TRP A 31 6.99 7.95 6.59
CA TRP A 31 6.93 6.71 7.34
C TRP A 31 7.33 7.02 8.78
N TYR A 32 6.67 6.38 9.73
CA TYR A 32 7.06 6.46 11.14
C TYR A 32 6.67 5.18 11.86
N GLU A 33 7.55 4.69 12.72
CA GLU A 33 7.34 3.49 13.53
C GLU A 33 7.61 3.79 15.00
N TRP A 34 6.87 3.11 15.88
CA TRP A 34 7.04 3.21 17.32
C TRP A 34 7.01 1.83 17.96
N ASN A 35 7.96 1.58 18.85
CA ASN A 35 8.13 0.31 19.57
C ASN A 35 8.30 -0.91 18.62
N LEU A 36 8.98 -0.70 17.49
CA LEU A 36 9.29 -1.74 16.50
C LEU A 36 10.77 -2.10 16.44
N ASP A 37 11.66 -1.13 16.64
CA ASP A 37 13.11 -1.37 16.58
C ASP A 37 13.69 -2.12 17.76
N ASP A 38 13.34 -1.68 18.97
CA ASP A 38 13.69 -2.33 20.24
C ASP A 38 12.39 -2.57 21.00
N PRO A 39 11.71 -3.71 20.76
CA PRO A 39 10.34 -3.92 21.20
C PRO A 39 10.25 -4.12 22.72
N ASP A 40 9.51 -3.24 23.40
CA ASP A 40 8.97 -3.51 24.73
C ASP A 40 7.58 -4.13 24.57
N GLU A 41 7.47 -5.43 24.85
CA GLU A 41 6.22 -6.19 24.74
C GLU A 41 5.07 -5.65 25.60
N ARG A 42 5.38 -4.85 26.63
CA ARG A 42 4.37 -4.29 27.55
C ARG A 42 3.59 -3.14 26.92
N VAL A 43 4.15 -2.46 25.91
CA VAL A 43 3.52 -1.30 25.27
C VAL A 43 3.08 -1.64 23.84
N PRO A 44 2.04 -0.97 23.30
CA PRO A 44 1.65 -1.18 21.92
C PRO A 44 2.77 -0.72 20.99
N TRP A 45 2.84 -1.35 19.83
CA TRP A 45 3.62 -0.84 18.72
C TRP A 45 2.71 -0.23 17.67
N GLY A 46 3.28 0.51 16.75
CA GLY A 46 2.56 0.95 15.56
C GLY A 46 3.47 1.51 14.50
N GLU A 47 2.85 1.71 13.35
CA GLU A 47 3.47 2.08 12.10
C GLU A 47 2.49 2.98 11.38
N VAL A 48 2.97 4.07 10.80
CA VAL A 48 2.21 4.91 9.88
C VAL A 48 2.99 5.03 8.59
N TRP A 49 2.29 4.83 7.49
CA TRP A 49 2.76 5.22 6.17
C TRP A 49 1.75 6.19 5.56
N ALA A 50 2.22 7.36 5.17
CA ALA A 50 1.46 8.35 4.44
C ALA A 50 2.18 8.72 3.14
N ASN A 51 1.42 8.90 2.07
CA ASN A 51 1.92 9.46 0.82
C ASN A 51 0.95 10.54 0.35
N LEU A 52 1.48 11.68 -0.07
CA LEU A 52 0.74 12.65 -0.87
C LEU A 52 1.49 12.85 -2.17
N SER A 53 0.87 12.49 -3.29
CA SER A 53 1.50 12.60 -4.60
C SER A 53 0.59 13.20 -5.65
N TYR A 54 1.14 14.04 -6.51
CA TYR A 54 0.55 14.40 -7.78
C TYR A 54 1.00 13.40 -8.83
N ARG A 55 0.04 12.80 -9.53
CA ARG A 55 0.27 11.84 -10.60
C ARG A 55 -0.33 12.35 -11.89
N GLU A 56 0.49 12.33 -12.94
CA GLU A 56 0.11 12.64 -14.30
C GLU A 56 0.47 11.46 -15.19
N THR A 57 -0.52 10.91 -15.87
CA THR A 57 -0.29 9.85 -16.83
C THR A 57 -1.23 9.93 -18.00
N ASN A 58 -0.75 9.58 -19.18
CA ASN A 58 -1.57 9.34 -20.36
C ASN A 58 -1.84 7.85 -20.60
N PHE A 59 -1.53 6.99 -19.63
CA PHE A 59 -2.03 5.62 -19.59
C PHE A 59 -3.54 5.64 -19.30
N GLY A 60 -4.36 5.20 -20.25
CA GLY A 60 -5.78 4.93 -20.02
C GLY A 60 -6.73 5.46 -21.08
N TRP A 61 -8.01 5.50 -20.73
CA TRP A 61 -9.14 5.87 -21.60
C TRP A 61 -9.52 7.36 -21.54
N GLU A 62 -8.79 8.18 -20.78
CA GLU A 62 -9.06 9.62 -20.68
C GLU A 62 -8.47 10.38 -21.89
N PRO A 63 -9.27 11.17 -22.63
CA PRO A 63 -8.78 11.93 -23.80
C PRO A 63 -7.62 12.90 -23.49
N ASP A 64 -7.63 13.50 -22.30
CA ASP A 64 -6.62 14.48 -21.85
C ASP A 64 -5.59 13.90 -20.87
N GLY A 65 -5.60 12.57 -20.67
CA GLY A 65 -4.80 11.87 -19.68
C GLY A 65 -5.31 12.03 -18.24
N PHE A 66 -4.90 11.11 -17.39
CA PHE A 66 -5.13 11.13 -15.97
C PHE A 66 -4.23 12.16 -15.28
N LYS A 67 -4.83 13.06 -14.49
CA LYS A 67 -4.12 13.99 -13.60
C LYS A 67 -4.85 14.05 -12.27
N SER A 68 -4.17 13.75 -11.17
CA SER A 68 -4.78 13.85 -9.84
C SER A 68 -3.77 13.92 -8.70
N TRP A 69 -4.17 14.60 -7.63
CA TRP A 69 -3.58 14.40 -6.32
C TRP A 69 -4.15 13.11 -5.71
N VAL A 70 -3.25 12.25 -5.22
CA VAL A 70 -3.57 11.01 -4.52
C VAL A 70 -3.00 11.12 -3.12
N LEU A 71 -3.88 10.99 -2.13
CA LEU A 71 -3.53 10.83 -0.73
C LEU A 71 -3.62 9.34 -0.39
N TYR A 72 -2.61 8.84 0.30
CA TYR A 72 -2.61 7.54 0.93
C TYR A 72 -2.23 7.72 2.40
N PHE A 73 -2.95 7.06 3.31
CA PHE A 73 -2.63 7.04 4.73
C PHE A 73 -2.99 5.69 5.31
N GLN A 74 -2.03 5.03 5.95
CA GLN A 74 -2.16 3.70 6.51
C GLN A 74 -1.56 3.66 7.92
N PRO A 75 -2.37 3.79 8.97
CA PRO A 75 -1.94 3.48 10.32
C PRO A 75 -2.09 1.99 10.63
N LYS A 76 -1.15 1.47 11.40
CA LYS A 76 -1.19 0.17 12.05
C LYS A 76 -0.89 0.35 13.53
N ILE A 77 -1.62 -0.37 14.38
CA ILE A 77 -1.36 -0.43 15.82
C ILE A 77 -1.51 -1.86 16.28
N GLY A 78 -0.59 -2.34 17.09
CA GLY A 78 -0.57 -3.74 17.48
C GLY A 78 0.08 -4.03 18.82
N ARG A 79 0.15 -5.33 19.10
CA ARG A 79 0.81 -5.91 20.27
C ARG A 79 1.81 -6.95 19.81
N HIS A 80 2.92 -7.02 20.54
CA HIS A 80 3.87 -8.12 20.43
C HIS A 80 3.31 -9.31 21.21
N LEU A 81 3.43 -10.51 20.64
CA LEU A 81 3.09 -11.78 21.29
C LEU A 81 4.35 -12.58 21.68
N GLY A 82 5.53 -11.97 21.48
CA GLY A 82 6.84 -12.58 21.66
C GLY A 82 7.33 -13.40 20.47
N ASN A 83 8.62 -13.74 20.48
CA ASN A 83 9.29 -14.52 19.43
C ASN A 83 9.11 -13.93 18.01
N GLY A 84 9.11 -12.59 17.90
CA GLY A 84 8.90 -11.90 16.63
C GLY A 84 7.47 -12.00 16.07
N ILE A 85 6.50 -12.49 16.83
CA ILE A 85 5.08 -12.53 16.42
C ILE A 85 4.39 -11.27 16.92
N GLY A 86 3.60 -10.63 16.05
CA GLY A 86 2.76 -9.49 16.43
C GLY A 86 1.39 -9.56 15.79
N VAL A 87 0.37 -9.11 16.51
CA VAL A 87 -0.99 -8.93 15.99
C VAL A 87 -1.32 -7.45 15.95
N TYR A 88 -2.12 -7.03 14.98
CA TYR A 88 -2.44 -5.62 14.80
C TYR A 88 -3.80 -5.37 14.19
N LEU A 89 -4.28 -4.16 14.45
CA LEU A 89 -5.32 -3.50 13.68
C LEU A 89 -4.64 -2.65 12.62
N ARG A 90 -5.20 -2.63 11.42
CA ARG A 90 -4.83 -1.69 10.37
C ARG A 90 -6.05 -0.95 9.86
N SER A 91 -5.82 0.26 9.39
CA SER A 91 -6.69 0.88 8.41
C SER A 91 -5.85 1.49 7.30
N SER A 92 -6.47 1.77 6.17
CA SER A 92 -5.90 2.61 5.14
C SER A 92 -6.98 3.43 4.46
N VAL A 93 -6.61 4.61 3.98
CA VAL A 93 -7.42 5.41 3.06
C VAL A 93 -6.57 5.77 1.85
N THR A 94 -7.13 5.56 0.67
CA THR A 94 -6.68 6.17 -0.57
C THR A 94 -7.76 7.13 -1.03
N ALA A 95 -7.40 8.38 -1.31
CA ALA A 95 -8.34 9.39 -1.77
C ALA A 95 -7.77 10.18 -2.94
N SER A 96 -8.62 10.53 -3.89
CA SER A 96 -8.27 11.40 -5.01
C SER A 96 -9.41 12.32 -5.42
N GLY A 97 -9.09 13.33 -6.23
CA GLY A 97 -10.11 14.20 -6.83
C GLY A 97 -10.96 13.51 -7.90
N LYS A 98 -10.57 12.31 -8.36
CA LYS A 98 -11.24 11.62 -9.48
C LYS A 98 -12.54 10.95 -9.02
N GLU A 99 -13.47 10.84 -9.97
CA GLU A 99 -14.83 10.32 -9.78
C GLU A 99 -15.25 9.47 -10.98
N GLY A 100 -16.16 8.55 -10.74
CA GLY A 100 -16.64 7.58 -11.69
C GLY A 100 -16.15 6.16 -11.40
N PRO A 101 -16.89 5.13 -11.86
CA PRO A 101 -16.62 3.74 -11.51
C PRO A 101 -15.20 3.25 -11.84
N SER A 102 -14.59 3.80 -12.90
CA SER A 102 -13.25 3.46 -13.34
C SER A 102 -12.14 3.98 -12.42
N TYR A 103 -12.42 4.89 -11.49
CA TYR A 103 -11.48 5.39 -10.48
C TYR A 103 -11.84 4.98 -9.05
N SER A 104 -12.77 4.03 -8.91
CA SER A 104 -13.22 3.51 -7.61
C SER A 104 -12.06 3.10 -6.71
N PHE A 105 -10.99 2.51 -7.27
CA PHE A 105 -9.78 2.11 -6.54
C PHE A 105 -8.95 3.26 -5.96
N LEU A 106 -9.16 4.51 -6.41
CA LEU A 106 -8.47 5.71 -5.89
C LEU A 106 -9.22 6.38 -4.75
N ASN A 107 -10.38 5.84 -4.35
CA ASN A 107 -11.25 6.40 -3.32
C ASN A 107 -11.79 5.26 -2.45
N ILE A 108 -10.88 4.60 -1.73
CA ILE A 108 -11.19 3.44 -0.89
C ILE A 108 -10.70 3.66 0.53
N ALA A 109 -11.42 3.09 1.49
CA ALA A 109 -10.94 2.88 2.85
C ALA A 109 -11.01 1.39 3.19
N ASP A 110 -9.92 0.88 3.74
CA ASP A 110 -9.83 -0.50 4.22
C ASP A 110 -9.61 -0.50 5.72
N TYR A 111 -10.12 -1.50 6.42
CA TYR A 111 -9.84 -1.72 7.83
C TYR A 111 -9.91 -3.19 8.17
N GLY A 112 -9.10 -3.61 9.14
CA GLY A 112 -9.14 -4.99 9.60
C GLY A 112 -7.99 -5.34 10.50
N VAL A 113 -7.67 -6.63 10.51
CA VAL A 113 -6.71 -7.22 11.42
C VAL A 113 -5.60 -7.93 10.65
N GLY A 114 -4.44 -8.00 11.26
CA GLY A 114 -3.32 -8.75 10.71
C GLY A 114 -2.49 -9.41 11.79
N ILE A 115 -1.71 -10.39 11.34
CA ILE A 115 -0.62 -11.00 12.08
C ILE A 115 0.65 -10.82 11.27
N ARG A 116 1.75 -10.53 11.95
CA ARG A 116 3.09 -10.48 11.36
C ARG A 116 4.03 -11.41 12.11
N PHE A 117 5.05 -11.84 11.38
CA PHE A 117 6.13 -12.66 11.91
C PHE A 117 7.48 -12.14 11.41
N GLU A 118 8.33 -11.81 12.37
CA GLU A 118 9.65 -11.19 12.21
C GLU A 118 10.68 -12.04 12.98
N PRO A 119 11.00 -13.26 12.49
CA PRO A 119 11.77 -14.27 13.23
C PRO A 119 13.15 -13.82 13.70
N TRP A 120 13.72 -12.83 13.01
CA TRP A 120 15.08 -12.38 13.22
C TRP A 120 15.17 -11.00 13.85
N ARG A 121 14.04 -10.35 14.15
CA ARG A 121 13.98 -8.96 14.65
C ARG A 121 14.94 -8.69 15.80
N GLU A 122 14.88 -9.56 16.80
CA GLU A 122 15.61 -9.47 18.07
C GLU A 122 16.97 -10.20 18.05
N SER A 123 17.28 -10.89 16.94
CA SER A 123 18.52 -11.65 16.85
C SER A 123 19.71 -10.69 16.69
N LYS A 124 20.63 -10.74 17.66
CA LYS A 124 21.89 -9.98 17.64
C LYS A 124 22.96 -10.62 16.74
N VAL A 125 22.70 -11.81 16.21
CA VAL A 125 23.67 -12.64 15.48
C VAL A 125 23.46 -12.60 13.97
N VAL A 126 22.29 -12.15 13.51
CA VAL A 126 21.97 -12.00 12.08
C VAL A 126 22.16 -10.54 11.64
N ASN A 127 22.45 -10.34 10.36
CA ASN A 127 22.68 -9.01 9.81
C ASN A 127 21.40 -8.16 9.81
N ASP A 128 21.55 -6.83 9.73
CA ASP A 128 20.43 -5.90 9.80
C ASP A 128 19.41 -6.07 8.67
N PHE A 129 19.82 -6.60 7.52
CA PHE A 129 18.90 -6.93 6.42
C PHE A 129 17.91 -8.03 6.84
N LEU A 130 18.40 -9.13 7.42
CA LEU A 130 17.55 -10.22 7.89
C LEU A 130 16.72 -9.83 9.11
N ARG A 131 17.21 -8.94 9.97
CA ARG A 131 16.44 -8.40 11.10
C ARG A 131 15.20 -7.60 10.65
N LYS A 132 15.18 -7.14 9.40
CA LYS A 132 14.06 -6.40 8.77
C LYS A 132 13.19 -7.27 7.87
N PHE A 133 13.39 -8.58 7.89
CA PHE A 133 12.49 -9.53 7.25
C PHE A 133 11.17 -9.61 8.03
N LYS A 134 10.07 -9.42 7.31
CA LYS A 134 8.72 -9.51 7.86
C LYS A 134 7.86 -10.34 6.94
N MET A 135 7.12 -11.29 7.51
CA MET A 135 5.98 -11.90 6.85
C MET A 135 4.70 -11.39 7.48
N PHE A 136 3.64 -11.27 6.70
CA PHE A 136 2.34 -10.88 7.23
C PHE A 136 1.18 -11.58 6.55
N ALA A 137 0.07 -11.67 7.29
CA ALA A 137 -1.23 -12.05 6.81
C ALA A 137 -2.26 -11.05 7.34
N GLU A 138 -3.13 -10.54 6.48
CA GLU A 138 -4.15 -9.54 6.81
C GLU A 138 -5.51 -9.97 6.25
N VAL A 139 -6.56 -9.70 7.00
CA VAL A 139 -7.96 -9.78 6.54
C VAL A 139 -8.58 -8.41 6.75
N VAL A 140 -9.04 -7.79 5.66
CA VAL A 140 -9.60 -6.44 5.70
C VAL A 140 -10.93 -6.35 4.98
N GLY A 141 -11.84 -5.54 5.55
CA GLY A 141 -13.01 -5.04 4.85
C GLY A 141 -12.62 -3.84 3.99
N VAL A 142 -13.27 -3.70 2.84
CA VAL A 142 -13.04 -2.63 1.86
C VAL A 142 -14.31 -1.81 1.71
N THR A 143 -14.18 -0.48 1.70
CA THR A 143 -15.30 0.45 1.50
C THR A 143 -14.93 1.48 0.45
N TYR A 144 -15.81 1.65 -0.54
CA TYR A 144 -15.68 2.71 -1.53
C TYR A 144 -16.21 4.03 -0.94
N LEU A 145 -15.39 5.08 -0.99
CA LEU A 145 -15.69 6.40 -0.44
C LEU A 145 -16.47 7.29 -1.41
N LYS A 146 -16.41 6.96 -2.70
CA LYS A 146 -17.17 7.62 -3.78
C LYS A 146 -17.93 6.57 -4.59
N ASP A 147 -17.55 6.37 -5.84
CA ASP A 147 -18.17 5.41 -6.75
C ASP A 147 -17.64 3.99 -6.57
N LYS A 148 -18.53 3.02 -6.75
CA LYS A 148 -18.18 1.60 -6.87
C LYS A 148 -17.82 1.25 -8.33
N PRO A 149 -17.12 0.14 -8.58
CA PRO A 149 -16.91 -0.37 -9.93
C PRO A 149 -18.23 -0.58 -10.67
N ALA A 150 -18.24 -0.37 -11.99
CA ALA A 150 -19.46 -0.46 -12.80
C ALA A 150 -19.95 -1.91 -12.92
N ASN A 151 -19.01 -2.86 -12.85
CA ASN A 151 -19.30 -4.29 -12.79
C ASN A 151 -19.39 -4.72 -11.33
N ALA A 152 -20.54 -5.25 -10.92
CA ALA A 152 -20.75 -5.76 -9.57
C ALA A 152 -19.76 -6.88 -9.19
N ASN A 153 -19.28 -7.67 -10.16
CA ASN A 153 -18.27 -8.71 -9.92
C ASN A 153 -16.87 -8.13 -9.64
N SER A 154 -16.67 -6.84 -9.86
CA SER A 154 -15.43 -6.12 -9.55
C SER A 154 -15.52 -5.38 -8.20
N GLU A 155 -16.69 -5.38 -7.55
CA GLU A 155 -16.85 -4.82 -6.21
C GLU A 155 -16.14 -5.71 -5.18
N VAL A 156 -15.20 -5.12 -4.45
CA VAL A 156 -14.49 -5.79 -3.37
C VAL A 156 -15.09 -5.33 -2.04
N SER A 157 -15.62 -6.26 -1.25
CA SER A 157 -16.09 -6.00 0.12
C SER A 157 -15.09 -6.48 1.17
N ASN A 158 -14.26 -7.47 0.83
CA ASN A 158 -13.24 -8.03 1.69
C ASN A 158 -12.02 -8.41 0.86
N ASP A 159 -10.84 -8.30 1.47
CA ASP A 159 -9.55 -8.63 0.87
C ASP A 159 -8.68 -9.38 1.88
N VAL A 160 -7.98 -10.40 1.39
CA VAL A 160 -7.07 -11.23 2.19
C VAL A 160 -5.68 -11.12 1.59
N ARG A 161 -4.73 -10.63 2.38
CA ARG A 161 -3.38 -10.32 1.91
C ARG A 161 -2.36 -11.17 2.63
N PHE A 162 -1.38 -11.65 1.88
CA PHE A 162 -0.19 -12.31 2.40
C PHE A 162 1.01 -11.67 1.74
N GLY A 163 2.08 -11.45 2.50
CA GLY A 163 3.25 -10.81 1.96
C GLY A 163 4.51 -11.09 2.73
N VAL A 164 5.61 -10.83 2.04
CA VAL A 164 6.97 -10.82 2.59
C VAL A 164 7.55 -9.45 2.27
N GLU A 165 8.12 -8.80 3.27
CA GLU A 165 8.78 -7.51 3.13
C GLU A 165 10.21 -7.60 3.62
N PHE A 166 11.10 -6.98 2.84
CA PHE A 166 12.45 -6.63 3.26
C PHE A 166 12.57 -5.12 3.20
N SER A 167 13.21 -4.54 4.21
CA SER A 167 13.49 -3.11 4.24
C SER A 167 14.99 -2.90 4.30
N TYR A 168 15.56 -2.26 3.29
CA TYR A 168 16.98 -1.86 3.29
C TYR A 168 17.07 -0.34 3.38
N GLY A 169 17.89 0.17 4.31
CA GLY A 169 18.06 1.62 4.50
C GLY A 169 16.96 2.34 5.30
N ARG A 170 16.05 1.60 5.95
CA ARG A 170 15.25 2.14 7.08
C ARG A 170 16.13 2.35 8.30
#